data_AF-A0A1Y4CSJ4-F1
#
_entry.id   AF-A0A1Y4CSJ4-F1
#
_cell.length_a   1.000
_cell.length_b   1.000
_cell.length_c   1.000
_cell.angle_alpha   90.00
_cell.angle_beta   90.00
_cell.angle_gamma   90.00
#
_symmetry.space_group_name_H-M   'P 1'
#
loop_
_entity.id
_entity.type
_entity.pdbx_description
1 polymer ?
#
loop_
_entity_poly.entity_id
_entity_poly.type
_entity_poly.pdbx_seq_one_letter_code
_entity_poly.pdbx_strand_id
1 'polypeptide(L)' 'MKNKMKILVAAICVASGIAYFMADEMTGNKVVSDLALENINALASGEGSTNITCAQPGCIDCFGHKVKYRIEGYSLD' A
#
# COMPACT_ATOMS: atom_id res chain seq x y z
N MET A 1 18.91 41.56 -28.52
CA MET A 1 19.11 40.69 -27.32
C MET A 1 17.77 40.24 -26.73
N LYS A 2 16.80 41.14 -26.60
CA LYS A 2 15.46 40.88 -26.02
C LYS A 2 14.69 39.68 -26.63
N ASN A 3 14.70 39.52 -27.96
CA ASN A 3 14.04 38.36 -28.60
C ASN A 3 14.79 37.04 -28.39
N LYS A 4 16.12 37.07 -28.31
CA LYS A 4 16.94 35.89 -28.04
C LYS A 4 16.69 35.36 -26.62
N MET A 5 16.51 36.28 -25.67
CA MET A 5 16.18 35.97 -24.28
C MET A 5 14.77 35.38 -24.14
N LYS A 6 13.78 35.90 -24.88
CA LYS A 6 12.43 35.31 -24.93
C LYS A 6 12.42 33.89 -25.48
N ILE A 7 13.20 33.64 -26.55
CA ILE A 7 13.33 32.31 -27.16
C ILE A 7 14.02 31.33 -26.19
N LEU A 8 15.07 31.77 -25.50
CA LEU A 8 15.76 30.96 -24.49
C LEU A 8 14.80 30.55 -23.35
N VAL A 9 14.03 31.50 -22.82
CA VAL A 9 13.04 31.22 -21.76
C VAL A 9 11.97 30.25 -22.25
N ALA A 10 11.45 30.42 -23.47
CA ALA A 10 10.47 29.51 -24.04
C ALA A 10 11.03 28.10 -24.21
N ALA A 11 12.28 27.95 -24.66
CA ALA A 11 12.93 26.66 -24.82
C ALA A 11 13.12 25.94 -23.47
N ILE A 12 13.50 26.66 -22.41
CA ILE A 12 13.63 26.10 -21.06
C ILE A 12 12.28 25.62 -20.54
N CYS A 13 11.21 26.41 -20.72
CA CYS A 13 9.86 26.02 -20.31
C CYS A 13 9.40 24.74 -21.02
N VAL A 14 9.61 24.64 -22.34
CA VAL A 14 9.24 23.45 -23.11
C VAL A 14 10.05 22.23 -22.66
N ALA A 15 11.37 22.36 -22.49
CA ALA A 15 12.23 21.28 -22.03
C ALA A 15 11.84 20.78 -20.63
N SER A 16 11.51 21.70 -19.72
CA SER A 16 11.04 21.34 -18.38
C SER A 16 9.71 20.59 -18.42
N GLY A 17 8.75 21.03 -19.24
CA GLY A 17 7.46 20.35 -19.39
C GLY A 17 7.63 18.92 -19.89
N ILE A 18 8.45 18.71 -20.93
CA ILE A 18 8.76 17.37 -21.45
C ILE A 18 9.41 16.50 -20.36
N ALA A 19 10.37 17.05 -19.61
CA ALA A 19 11.02 16.32 -18.53
C ALA A 19 10.04 15.92 -17.41
N TYR A 20 9.08 16.78 -17.05
CA TYR A 20 8.03 16.46 -16.08
C TYR A 20 7.12 15.32 -16.56
N PHE A 21 6.70 15.34 -17.84
CA PHE A 21 5.88 14.25 -18.39
C PHE A 21 6.64 12.92 -18.45
N MET A 22 7.94 12.96 -18.77
CA MET A 22 8.79 11.76 -18.82
C MET A 22 9.17 11.25 -17.42
N ALA A 23 9.20 12.14 -16.42
CA ALA A 23 9.49 11.79 -15.04
C ALA A 23 8.37 10.98 -14.37
N ASP A 24 7.12 11.10 -14.84
CA ASP A 24 6.00 10.27 -14.39
C ASP A 24 6.22 8.79 -14.76
N GLU A 25 6.79 8.53 -15.94
CA GLU A 25 7.17 7.19 -16.39
C GLU A 25 8.32 6.59 -15.56
N MET A 26 9.24 7.44 -15.07
CA MET A 26 10.37 7.01 -14.23
C MET A 26 10.04 6.96 -12.73
N THR A 27 9.04 7.72 -12.27
CA THR A 27 8.60 7.81 -10.86
C THR A 27 7.34 6.98 -10.59
N GLY A 28 6.67 6.50 -11.63
CA GLY A 28 5.49 5.64 -11.56
C GLY A 28 5.76 4.28 -10.92
N ASN A 29 7.03 3.93 -10.74
CA ASN A 29 7.43 2.87 -9.85
C ASN A 29 8.06 3.52 -8.62
N LYS A 30 7.25 3.83 -7.61
CA LYS A 30 7.74 3.66 -6.24
C LYS A 30 8.13 2.19 -6.17
N VAL A 31 9.39 1.88 -6.48
CA VAL A 31 9.95 0.53 -6.44
C VAL A 31 10.02 0.16 -4.96
N VAL A 32 8.86 -0.06 -4.37
CA VAL A 32 8.75 -0.94 -3.22
C VAL A 32 9.19 -2.26 -3.82
N SER A 33 10.40 -2.69 -3.47
CA SER A 33 10.91 -3.97 -3.91
C SER A 33 9.85 -5.04 -3.60
N ASP A 34 9.72 -6.04 -4.46
CA ASP A 34 8.76 -7.13 -4.23
C ASP A 34 8.92 -7.72 -2.82
N LEU A 35 10.16 -7.73 -2.28
CA LEU A 35 10.49 -8.08 -0.89
C LEU A 35 9.86 -7.16 0.17
N ALA A 36 9.85 -5.85 -0.05
CA ALA A 36 9.22 -4.92 0.88
C ALA A 36 7.69 -5.06 0.84
N LEU A 37 7.11 -5.34 -0.33
CA LEU A 37 5.68 -5.59 -0.49
C LEU A 37 5.28 -6.94 0.14
N GLU A 38 6.10 -7.97 0.00
CA GLU A 38 5.92 -9.28 0.63
C GLU A 38 5.99 -9.19 2.16
N ASN A 39 6.91 -8.39 2.72
CA ASN A 39 6.98 -8.16 4.16
C ASN A 39 5.77 -7.39 4.70
N ILE A 40 5.28 -6.39 3.96
CA ILE A 40 4.06 -5.65 4.32
C ILE A 40 2.85 -6.59 4.26
N ASN A 41 2.75 -7.42 3.22
CA ASN A 41 1.67 -8.38 3.06
C ASN A 41 1.75 -9.53 4.08
N ALA A 42 2.95 -9.95 4.50
CA ALA A 42 3.14 -10.91 5.59
C ALA A 42 2.78 -10.31 6.96
N LEU A 43 3.01 -9.01 7.17
CA LEU A 43 2.59 -8.30 8.38
C LEU A 43 1.07 -8.11 8.44
N ALA A 44 0.41 -7.93 7.29
CA ALA A 44 -1.05 -7.88 7.15
C ALA A 44 -1.69 -9.27 6.93
N SER A 45 -0.89 -10.33 6.83
CA SER A 45 -1.36 -11.71 6.68
C SER A 45 -1.94 -12.17 8.03
N GLY A 46 -3.24 -11.90 8.19
CA GLY A 46 -3.96 -12.06 9.45
C GLY A 46 -5.06 -11.02 9.65
N GLU A 47 -5.02 -9.88 8.94
CA GLU A 47 -6.03 -8.82 9.01
C GLU A 47 -7.17 -8.99 7.98
N GLY A 48 -7.23 -10.14 7.32
CA GLY A 48 -8.36 -10.56 6.50
C GLY A 48 -9.44 -11.22 7.36
N SER A 49 -10.19 -10.41 8.11
CA SER A 49 -11.54 -10.72 8.62
C SER A 49 -11.78 -12.19 9.03
N THR A 50 -11.03 -12.68 10.00
CA THR A 50 -11.54 -13.78 10.81
C THR A 50 -12.12 -13.15 12.07
N ASN A 51 -13.39 -12.73 11.98
CA ASN A 51 -14.20 -12.33 13.14
C ASN A 51 -14.38 -13.56 14.03
N ILE A 52 -13.29 -13.97 14.68
CA ILE A 52 -13.23 -15.12 15.57
C ILE A 52 -13.29 -14.56 16.98
N THR A 53 -14.47 -14.64 17.58
CA THR A 53 -14.64 -14.33 19.00
C THR A 53 -14.41 -15.60 19.80
N CYS A 54 -13.39 -15.58 20.67
CA CYS A 54 -13.13 -16.64 21.64
C CYS A 54 -13.80 -16.28 22.97
N ALA A 55 -14.70 -17.11 23.49
CA ALA A 55 -15.45 -16.82 24.72
C ALA A 55 -15.38 -17.95 25.75
N GLN A 56 -15.21 -17.54 27.02
CA GLN A 56 -15.06 -18.37 28.24
C GLN A 56 -13.87 -19.34 28.21
N PRO A 57 -13.23 -19.64 29.35
CA PRO A 57 -12.24 -20.71 29.43
C PRO A 57 -12.87 -22.08 29.13
N GLY A 58 -12.18 -22.92 28.35
CA GLY A 58 -12.67 -24.25 27.96
C GLY A 58 -11.57 -25.10 27.33
N CYS A 59 -11.90 -26.04 26.45
CA CYS A 59 -10.93 -26.99 25.86
C CYS A 59 -10.67 -26.78 24.36
N ILE A 60 -11.40 -25.85 23.72
CA ILE A 60 -11.29 -25.57 22.28
C ILE A 60 -10.10 -24.64 22.05
N ASP A 61 -9.29 -24.93 21.04
CA ASP A 61 -8.16 -24.08 20.69
C ASP A 61 -8.63 -22.83 19.90
N CYS A 62 -8.26 -21.65 20.38
CA CYS A 62 -8.54 -20.37 19.75
C CYS A 62 -7.30 -19.46 19.87
N PHE A 63 -6.53 -19.35 18.80
CA PHE A 63 -5.25 -18.61 18.76
C PHE A 63 -4.28 -18.99 19.90
N GLY A 64 -4.16 -20.28 20.22
CA GLY A 64 -3.29 -20.75 21.30
C GLY A 64 -3.87 -20.62 22.72
N HIS A 65 -5.10 -20.12 22.85
CA HIS A 65 -5.85 -20.11 24.11
C HIS A 65 -6.96 -21.16 24.12
N LYS A 66 -7.20 -21.76 25.30
CA LYS A 66 -8.22 -22.79 25.49
C LYS A 66 -9.54 -22.18 25.94
N VAL A 67 -10.55 -22.21 25.06
CA VAL A 67 -11.86 -21.56 25.25
C VAL A 67 -13.03 -22.52 25.14
N LYS A 68 -14.22 -22.09 25.58
CA LYS A 68 -15.46 -22.89 25.53
C LYS A 68 -16.23 -22.65 24.24
N TYR A 69 -16.13 -21.46 23.67
CA TYR A 69 -16.79 -21.08 22.43
C TYR A 69 -15.79 -20.40 21.49
N ARG A 70 -15.77 -20.85 20.24
CA ARG A 70 -15.07 -20.22 19.12
C ARG A 70 -16.14 -19.88 18.08
N ILE A 71 -16.44 -18.59 17.92
CA ILE A 71 -17.51 -18.11 17.05
C ILE A 71 -16.86 -17.52 15.81
N GLU A 72 -17.14 -18.07 14.64
CA GLU A 72 -16.57 -17.63 13.37
C GLU A 72 -17.66 -17.16 12.40
N GLY A 73 -17.34 -16.20 11.54
CA GLY A 73 -18.17 -15.88 10.37
C GLY A 73 -19.44 -15.07 10.65
N TYR A 74 -19.51 -14.31 11.75
CA TYR A 74 -20.59 -13.34 11.91
C TYR A 74 -20.32 -12.10 11.05
N SER A 75 -21.27 -11.80 10.16
CA SER A 75 -21.34 -10.53 9.42
C SER A 75 -22.12 -9.52 10.26
N LEU A 76 -21.58 -8.31 10.40
CA LEU A 76 -22.26 -7.17 11.04
C LEU A 76 -22.88 -6.27 9.97
N ASP A 77 -23.59 -6.88 9.01
CA ASP A 77 -24.46 -6.13 8.09
C ASP A 77 -25.64 -5.51 8.84
#